data_AF-A0A812MPG5-F1
#
_entry.id   AF-A0A812MPG5-F1
#
_cell.length_a   1.000
_cell.length_b   1.000
_cell.length_c   1.000
_cell.angle_alpha   90.00
_cell.angle_beta   90.00
_cell.angle_gamma   90.00
#
_symmetry.space_group_name_H-M   'P 1'
#
loop_
_entity.id
_entity.type
_entity.pdbx_description
1 polymer ?
#
loop_
_entity_poly.entity_id
_entity_poly.type
_entity_poly.pdbx_seq_one_letter_code
_entity_poly.pdbx_strand_id
1 'polypeptide(L)'
;AAARAVVGVFALALAVETAVEFQPVDNGSVLLSINSLLHWLLILTEIRAFRATGRRILPIMKSVTPIAGMLLIMCSITLAFLHAFWAMDRADINEISMFNIVVLLFTGEQFLSGDDLKLMPEREKISIILLSIGGVFIFLTCTINVFIAVLCECYDQEQERMVCTFLKERARICSGYFLRPKMQSTGFSVLKQAKLWLLVPRAWPTLIVIAHVGGNTQADLVALDLADGIST
;
A
#
# COMPACT_ATOMS: atom_id res chain seq x y z
N ALA A 1 -12.28 9.14 -10.58
CA ALA A 1 -11.88 10.56 -10.52
C ALA A 1 -11.27 10.85 -9.15
N ALA A 2 -12.02 10.70 -8.05
CA ALA A 2 -11.52 10.89 -6.68
C ALA A 2 -10.20 10.15 -6.37
N ALA A 3 -10.11 8.83 -6.62
CA ALA A 3 -8.88 8.07 -6.36
C ALA A 3 -7.64 8.62 -7.08
N ARG A 4 -7.78 9.03 -8.35
CA ARG A 4 -6.67 9.64 -9.12
C ARG A 4 -6.28 11.02 -8.57
N ALA A 5 -7.26 11.80 -8.09
CA ALA A 5 -6.99 13.09 -7.46
C ALA A 5 -6.24 12.91 -6.13
N VAL A 6 -6.66 11.94 -5.30
CA VAL A 6 -5.99 11.60 -4.03
C VAL A 6 -4.53 11.25 -4.28
N VAL A 7 -4.25 10.31 -5.19
CA VAL A 7 -2.85 9.95 -5.49
C VAL A 7 -2.07 11.11 -6.11
N GLY A 8 -2.70 11.93 -6.95
CA GLY A 8 -2.08 13.15 -7.45
C GLY A 8 -1.66 14.11 -6.34
N VAL A 9 -2.50 14.28 -5.31
CA VAL A 9 -2.18 15.10 -4.11
C VAL A 9 -1.04 14.49 -3.31
N PHE A 10 -1.05 13.18 -3.06
CA PHE A 10 0.04 12.50 -2.33
C PHE A 10 1.37 12.53 -3.10
N ALA A 11 1.33 12.34 -4.42
CA ALA A 11 2.51 12.43 -5.27
C ALA A 11 3.05 13.87 -5.32
N LEU A 12 2.17 14.88 -5.33
CA LEU A 12 2.57 16.29 -5.26
C LEU A 12 3.16 16.63 -3.89
N ALA A 13 2.55 16.17 -2.80
CA ALA A 13 3.08 16.35 -1.44
C ALA A 13 4.49 15.76 -1.32
N LEU A 14 4.67 14.53 -1.81
CA LEU A 14 5.98 13.88 -1.84
C LEU A 14 6.98 14.64 -2.73
N ALA A 15 6.54 15.14 -3.89
CA ALA A 15 7.39 15.94 -4.77
C ALA A 15 7.83 17.26 -4.13
N VAL A 16 6.95 17.91 -3.34
CA VAL A 16 7.28 19.13 -2.60
C VAL A 16 8.27 18.83 -1.48
N GLU A 17 8.09 17.74 -0.73
CA GLU A 17 9.02 17.36 0.34
C GLU A 17 10.41 16.97 -0.19
N THR A 18 10.46 16.27 -1.33
CA THR A 18 11.72 15.84 -1.97
C THR A 18 12.40 16.92 -2.81
N ALA A 19 11.77 18.08 -3.02
CA ALA A 19 12.34 19.16 -3.83
C ALA A 19 13.52 19.87 -3.16
N VAL A 20 13.62 19.79 -1.82
CA VAL A 20 14.65 20.52 -1.04
C VAL A 20 15.89 19.64 -0.80
N GLU A 21 15.70 18.36 -0.53
CA GLU A 21 16.78 17.39 -0.34
C GLU A 21 16.45 16.07 -1.07
N PHE A 22 17.41 15.58 -1.85
CA PHE A 22 17.28 14.31 -2.59
C PHE A 22 17.32 13.06 -1.70
N GLN A 23 17.57 13.24 -0.39
CA GLN A 23 17.53 12.17 0.59
C GLN A 23 16.26 12.27 1.45
N PRO A 24 15.60 11.15 1.75
CA PRO A 24 14.47 11.16 2.66
C PRO A 24 14.98 11.55 4.05
N VAL A 25 14.60 12.74 4.51
CA VAL A 25 14.63 13.11 5.94
C VAL A 25 13.87 12.03 6.72
N ASP A 26 14.23 11.71 7.96
CA ASP A 26 13.76 10.53 8.71
C ASP A 26 12.22 10.30 8.69
N ASN A 27 11.41 11.35 8.57
CA ASN A 27 9.94 11.28 8.47
C ASN A 27 9.39 11.01 7.05
N GLY A 28 10.18 11.20 6.00
CA GLY A 28 9.79 11.01 4.60
C GLY A 28 9.61 9.54 4.21
N SER A 29 10.11 8.60 5.02
CA SER A 29 9.95 7.16 4.82
C SER A 29 8.48 6.72 4.85
N VAL A 30 7.67 7.27 5.76
CA VAL A 30 6.25 6.96 5.91
C VAL A 30 5.45 7.47 4.72
N LEU A 31 5.64 8.72 4.32
CA LEU A 31 4.94 9.30 3.17
C LEU A 31 5.30 8.61 1.86
N LEU A 32 6.58 8.27 1.68
CA LEU A 32 7.04 7.47 0.54
C LEU A 32 6.36 6.10 0.51
N SER A 33 6.24 5.43 1.66
CA SER A 33 5.58 4.12 1.75
C SER A 33 4.09 4.20 1.43
N ILE A 34 3.38 5.22 1.94
CA ILE A 34 1.96 5.47 1.65
C ILE A 34 1.79 5.79 0.17
N ASN A 35 2.64 6.64 -0.40
CA ASN A 35 2.58 6.98 -1.82
C ASN A 35 2.84 5.75 -2.71
N SER A 36 3.80 4.91 -2.35
CA SER A 36 4.08 3.64 -3.04
C SER A 36 2.86 2.72 -3.00
N LEU A 37 2.25 2.54 -1.82
CA LEU A 37 1.02 1.75 -1.66
C LEU A 37 -0.13 2.30 -2.51
N LEU A 38 -0.34 3.62 -2.51
CA LEU A 38 -1.36 4.27 -3.32
C LEU A 38 -1.13 4.08 -4.82
N HIS A 39 0.12 4.09 -5.28
CA HIS A 39 0.46 3.79 -6.67
C HIS A 39 0.12 2.34 -7.04
N TRP A 40 0.43 1.38 -6.17
CA TRP A 40 0.03 -0.02 -6.39
C TRP A 40 -1.49 -0.19 -6.43
N LEU A 41 -2.22 0.51 -5.55
CA LEU A 41 -3.69 0.53 -5.59
C LEU A 41 -4.22 1.15 -6.89
N LEU A 42 -3.61 2.23 -7.40
CA LEU A 42 -3.97 2.76 -8.72
C LEU A 42 -3.71 1.78 -9.84
N ILE A 43 -2.56 1.10 -9.83
CA ILE A 43 -2.22 0.07 -10.82
C ILE A 43 -3.33 -1.00 -10.83
N LEU A 44 -3.80 -1.45 -9.66
CA LEU A 44 -4.96 -2.36 -9.57
C LEU A 44 -6.22 -1.77 -10.21
N THR A 45 -6.49 -0.47 -10.03
CA THR A 45 -7.62 0.19 -10.68
C THR A 45 -7.46 0.36 -12.20
N GLU A 46 -6.25 0.40 -12.75
CA GLU A 46 -6.04 0.42 -14.21
C GLU A 46 -6.12 -0.99 -14.81
N ILE A 47 -5.68 -2.00 -14.07
CA ILE A 47 -5.74 -3.41 -14.48
C ILE A 47 -7.20 -3.88 -14.69
N ARG A 48 -8.20 -3.16 -14.16
CA ARG A 48 -9.63 -3.45 -14.40
C ARG A 48 -10.05 -3.43 -15.88
N ALA A 49 -9.27 -2.79 -16.76
CA ALA A 49 -9.56 -2.76 -18.20
C ALA A 49 -9.31 -4.11 -18.89
N PHE A 50 -8.47 -4.98 -18.32
CA PHE A 50 -8.14 -6.28 -18.89
C PHE A 50 -9.27 -7.29 -18.69
N ARG A 51 -9.56 -8.10 -19.71
CA ARG A 51 -10.68 -9.07 -19.69
C ARG A 51 -10.51 -10.18 -18.64
N ALA A 52 -9.29 -10.64 -18.43
CA ALA A 52 -9.00 -11.70 -17.45
C ALA A 52 -9.17 -11.19 -16.02
N THR A 53 -8.46 -10.11 -15.68
CA THR A 53 -8.41 -9.61 -14.31
C THR A 53 -9.62 -8.75 -13.93
N GLY A 54 -10.11 -7.92 -14.87
CA GLY A 54 -11.22 -7.00 -14.62
C GLY A 54 -12.52 -7.71 -14.22
N ARG A 55 -12.77 -8.92 -14.74
CA ARG A 55 -13.91 -9.73 -14.32
C ARG A 55 -13.86 -10.13 -12.84
N ARG A 56 -12.67 -10.36 -12.28
CA ARG A 56 -12.51 -10.77 -10.87
C ARG A 56 -12.44 -9.57 -9.93
N ILE A 57 -11.74 -8.51 -10.32
CA ILE A 57 -11.53 -7.33 -9.46
C ILE A 57 -12.79 -6.47 -9.35
N LEU A 58 -13.59 -6.37 -10.41
CA LEU A 58 -14.69 -5.40 -10.48
C LEU A 58 -15.82 -5.67 -9.47
N PRO A 59 -16.27 -6.92 -9.23
CA PRO A 59 -17.21 -7.22 -8.15
C PRO A 59 -16.64 -6.86 -6.77
N ILE A 60 -15.36 -7.16 -6.52
CA ILE A 60 -14.68 -6.83 -5.25
C ILE A 60 -14.72 -5.32 -5.00
N MET A 61 -14.38 -4.51 -6.01
CA MET A 61 -14.39 -3.05 -5.86
C MET A 61 -15.80 -2.49 -5.62
N LYS A 62 -16.83 -3.12 -6.19
CA LYS A 62 -18.22 -2.66 -6.06
C LYS A 62 -18.85 -3.10 -4.76
N SER A 63 -18.50 -4.27 -4.24
CA SER A 63 -18.98 -4.75 -2.95
C SER A 63 -18.47 -3.89 -1.79
N VAL A 64 -17.33 -3.18 -1.91
CA VAL A 64 -16.81 -2.30 -0.82
C VAL A 64 -17.83 -1.26 -0.32
N THR A 65 -18.70 -0.75 -1.21
CA THR A 65 -19.65 0.31 -0.84
C THR A 65 -20.70 -0.15 0.19
N PRO A 66 -21.46 -1.24 -0.05
CA PRO A 66 -22.38 -1.76 0.98
C PRO A 66 -21.66 -2.27 2.22
N ILE A 67 -20.43 -2.79 2.08
CA ILE A 67 -19.61 -3.29 3.20
C ILE A 67 -19.26 -2.18 4.21
N ALA A 68 -19.17 -0.92 3.76
CA ALA A 68 -18.80 0.21 4.62
C ALA A 68 -19.71 0.36 5.84
N GLY A 69 -21.00 0.07 5.71
CA GLY A 69 -21.94 0.11 6.84
C GLY A 69 -21.61 -0.93 7.92
N MET A 70 -21.26 -2.16 7.50
CA MET A 70 -20.89 -3.22 8.44
C MET A 70 -19.53 -2.96 9.08
N LEU A 71 -18.57 -2.40 8.33
CA LEU A 71 -17.28 -1.97 8.88
C LEU A 71 -17.45 -0.92 9.98
N LEU A 72 -18.40 0.01 9.83
CA LEU A 72 -18.68 1.00 10.87
C LEU A 72 -19.18 0.35 12.17
N ILE A 73 -20.04 -0.66 12.06
CA ILE A 73 -20.52 -1.43 13.23
C ILE A 73 -19.35 -2.18 13.88
N MET A 74 -18.54 -2.87 13.08
CA MET A 74 -17.35 -3.58 13.55
C MET A 74 -16.37 -2.64 14.28
N CYS A 75 -16.06 -1.48 13.69
CA CYS A 75 -15.23 -0.45 14.32
C CYS A 75 -15.83 0.06 15.63
N SER A 76 -17.15 0.26 15.69
CA SER A 76 -17.84 0.70 16.90
C SER A 76 -17.72 -0.34 18.03
N ILE A 77 -17.85 -1.62 17.70
CA ILE A 77 -17.66 -2.73 18.65
C ILE A 77 -16.20 -2.78 19.12
N THR A 78 -15.23 -2.68 18.22
CA THR A 78 -13.79 -2.61 18.57
C THR A 78 -13.51 -1.44 19.50
N LEU A 79 -14.05 -0.25 19.23
CA LEU A 79 -13.89 0.94 20.08
C LEU A 79 -14.53 0.75 21.47
N ALA A 80 -15.67 0.06 21.55
CA ALA A 80 -16.31 -0.25 22.83
C ALA A 80 -15.42 -1.16 23.69
N PHE A 81 -14.84 -2.21 23.09
CA PHE A 81 -13.87 -3.06 23.80
C PHE A 81 -12.59 -2.33 24.15
N LEU A 82 -12.04 -1.53 23.24
CA LEU A 82 -10.86 -0.71 23.48
C LEU A 82 -11.08 0.22 24.68
N HIS A 83 -12.24 0.87 24.74
CA HIS A 83 -12.62 1.72 25.87
C HIS A 83 -12.83 0.92 27.17
N ALA A 84 -13.38 -0.29 27.10
CA ALA A 84 -13.52 -1.15 28.26
C ALA A 84 -12.15 -1.59 28.83
N PHE A 85 -11.21 -2.00 27.97
CA PHE A 85 -9.84 -2.32 28.37
C PHE A 85 -9.10 -1.10 28.92
N TRP A 86 -9.22 0.05 28.25
CA TRP A 86 -8.61 1.30 28.72
C TRP A 86 -9.17 1.77 30.07
N ALA A 87 -10.46 1.53 30.34
CA ALA A 87 -11.06 1.87 31.62
C ALA A 87 -10.58 0.96 32.77
N MET A 88 -10.19 -0.27 32.48
CA MET A 88 -9.61 -1.19 33.48
C MET A 88 -8.13 -0.91 33.75
N ASP A 89 -7.39 -0.40 32.76
CA ASP A 89 -5.94 -0.17 32.82
C ASP A 89 -5.58 1.18 33.45
N ARG A 90 -6.00 1.40 34.71
CA ARG A 90 -5.71 2.64 35.45
C ARG A 90 -4.54 2.54 36.43
N ALA A 91 -3.89 1.39 36.54
CA ALA A 91 -2.89 1.13 37.58
C ALA A 91 -1.53 0.75 36.98
N ASP A 92 -0.68 1.75 36.71
CA ASP A 92 0.80 1.76 36.62
C ASP A 92 1.57 0.65 35.86
N ILE A 93 0.91 -0.29 35.18
CA ILE A 93 1.56 -1.32 34.36
C ILE A 93 1.67 -0.77 32.94
N ASN A 94 2.91 -0.73 32.44
CA ASN A 94 3.36 -0.39 31.08
C ASN A 94 2.26 -0.25 30.03
N GLU A 95 2.27 0.88 29.29
CA GLU A 95 1.43 1.20 28.14
C GLU A 95 0.98 -0.05 27.36
N ILE A 96 -0.19 -0.61 27.72
CA ILE A 96 -0.80 -1.67 26.94
C ILE A 96 -1.10 -1.02 25.59
N SER A 97 -0.28 -1.35 24.60
CA SER A 97 -0.42 -0.76 23.28
C SER A 97 -1.82 -1.05 22.77
N MET A 98 -2.55 0.00 22.37
CA MET A 98 -3.88 -0.15 21.75
C MET A 98 -3.86 -1.18 20.60
N PHE A 99 -2.70 -1.30 19.94
CA PHE A 99 -2.44 -2.31 18.94
C PHE A 99 -2.63 -3.74 19.44
N ASN A 100 -2.15 -4.07 20.65
CA ASN A 100 -2.28 -5.41 21.24
C ASN A 100 -3.74 -5.79 21.50
N ILE A 101 -4.57 -4.83 21.90
CA ILE A 101 -6.01 -5.06 22.09
C ILE A 101 -6.68 -5.34 20.74
N VAL A 102 -6.32 -4.58 19.70
CA VAL A 102 -6.83 -4.82 18.34
C VAL A 102 -6.36 -6.18 17.82
N VAL A 103 -5.09 -6.53 18.00
CA VAL A 103 -4.56 -7.85 17.62
C VAL A 103 -5.31 -8.96 18.35
N LEU A 104 -5.47 -8.87 19.67
CA LEU A 104 -6.27 -9.84 20.45
C LEU A 104 -7.67 -10.01 19.88
N LEU A 105 -8.36 -8.90 19.58
CA LEU A 105 -9.71 -8.95 19.06
C LEU A 105 -9.77 -9.55 17.66
N PHE A 106 -8.76 -9.38 16.79
CA PHE A 106 -8.80 -9.90 15.42
C PHE A 106 -8.20 -11.31 15.26
N THR A 107 -7.12 -11.62 15.98
CA THR A 107 -6.38 -12.88 15.87
C THR A 107 -6.70 -13.86 16.99
N GLY A 108 -7.23 -13.38 18.12
CA GLY A 108 -7.39 -14.17 19.34
C GLY A 108 -6.07 -14.45 20.06
N GLU A 109 -4.96 -13.84 19.64
CA GLU A 109 -3.65 -14.03 20.29
C GLU A 109 -3.60 -13.35 21.66
N GLN A 110 -3.12 -14.09 22.66
CA GLN A 110 -2.96 -13.57 24.01
C GLN A 110 -1.80 -12.57 24.04
N PHE A 111 -2.09 -11.33 24.43
CA PHE A 111 -1.06 -10.28 24.55
C PHE A 111 -0.45 -10.18 25.95
N LEU A 112 -1.07 -10.80 26.96
CA LEU A 112 -0.56 -10.78 28.33
C LEU A 112 0.45 -11.89 28.52
N SER A 113 1.69 -11.53 28.83
CA SER A 113 2.68 -12.53 29.22
C SER A 113 2.22 -13.17 30.54
N GLY A 114 2.44 -14.47 30.68
CA GLY A 114 2.06 -15.18 31.92
C GLY A 114 2.70 -14.60 33.18
N ASP A 115 3.82 -13.88 33.03
CA ASP A 115 4.49 -13.17 34.12
C ASP A 115 3.80 -11.85 34.50
N ASP A 116 3.27 -11.09 33.54
CA ASP A 116 2.47 -9.88 33.81
C ASP A 116 1.19 -10.25 34.57
N LEU A 117 0.58 -11.38 34.20
CA LEU A 117 -0.62 -11.90 34.85
C LEU A 117 -0.38 -12.34 36.31
N LYS A 118 0.86 -12.68 36.69
CA LYS A 118 1.22 -13.03 38.07
C LYS A 118 1.41 -11.81 38.95
N LEU A 119 1.73 -10.65 38.36
CA LEU A 119 1.93 -9.39 39.09
C LEU A 119 0.60 -8.67 39.38
N MET A 120 -0.46 -9.00 38.65
CA MET A 120 -1.78 -8.37 38.82
C MET A 120 -2.57 -8.90 40.03
N PRO A 121 -3.37 -8.05 40.71
CA PRO A 121 -4.31 -8.47 41.74
C PRO A 121 -5.33 -9.50 41.19
N GLU A 122 -5.65 -10.54 41.99
CA GLU A 122 -6.53 -11.64 41.55
C GLU A 122 -7.93 -11.17 41.07
N ARG A 123 -8.47 -10.08 41.63
CA ARG A 123 -9.78 -9.53 41.20
C ARG A 123 -9.73 -8.92 39.80
N GLU A 124 -8.66 -8.22 39.47
CA GLU A 124 -8.47 -7.56 38.18
C GLU A 124 -8.14 -8.61 37.10
N LYS A 125 -7.29 -9.57 37.45
CA LYS A 125 -6.96 -10.73 36.61
C LYS A 125 -8.19 -11.46 36.10
N ILE A 126 -9.14 -11.81 36.99
CA ILE A 126 -10.39 -12.47 36.58
C ILE A 126 -11.20 -11.59 35.63
N SER A 127 -11.29 -10.28 35.92
CA SER A 127 -12.06 -9.34 35.10
C SER A 127 -11.47 -9.20 33.70
N ILE A 128 -10.14 -9.10 33.59
CA ILE A 128 -9.41 -9.03 32.32
C ILE A 128 -9.56 -10.32 31.52
N ILE A 129 -9.43 -11.49 32.15
CA ILE A 129 -9.61 -12.79 31.49
C ILE A 129 -11.04 -12.91 30.95
N LEU A 130 -12.04 -12.59 31.76
CA LEU A 130 -13.45 -12.65 31.35
C LEU A 130 -13.75 -11.66 30.22
N LEU A 131 -13.25 -10.42 30.31
CA LEU A 131 -13.40 -9.43 29.24
C LEU A 131 -12.71 -9.88 27.96
N SER A 132 -11.53 -10.50 28.04
CA SER A 132 -10.78 -11.00 26.89
C SER A 132 -11.50 -12.16 26.20
N ILE A 133 -11.96 -13.15 26.97
CA ILE A 133 -12.73 -14.28 26.43
C ILE A 133 -14.03 -13.78 25.80
N GLY A 134 -14.76 -12.89 26.49
CA GLY A 134 -15.99 -12.30 25.99
C GLY A 134 -15.77 -11.46 24.72
N GLY A 135 -14.69 -10.67 24.69
CA GLY A 135 -14.29 -9.86 23.54
C GLY A 135 -13.95 -10.70 22.32
N VAL A 136 -13.09 -11.70 22.47
CA VAL A 136 -12.73 -12.63 21.39
C VAL A 136 -13.97 -13.38 20.89
N PHE A 137 -14.84 -13.85 21.79
CA PHE A 137 -16.07 -14.55 21.40
C PHE A 137 -17.03 -13.64 20.61
N ILE A 138 -17.38 -12.48 21.14
CA ILE A 138 -18.29 -11.53 20.47
C ILE A 138 -17.69 -11.04 19.15
N PHE A 139 -16.39 -10.79 19.11
CA PHE A 139 -15.75 -10.26 17.91
C PHE A 139 -15.53 -11.34 16.83
N LEU A 140 -14.81 -12.43 17.12
CA LEU A 140 -14.53 -13.47 16.12
C LEU A 140 -15.79 -14.27 15.79
N THR A 141 -16.53 -14.72 16.81
CA THR A 141 -17.65 -15.65 16.57
C THR A 141 -18.91 -14.93 16.10
N CYS A 142 -19.21 -13.73 16.60
CA CYS A 142 -20.41 -13.01 16.15
C CYS A 142 -20.08 -12.01 15.03
N THR A 143 -19.13 -11.10 15.25
CA THR A 143 -18.93 -9.96 14.35
C THR A 143 -18.28 -10.37 13.03
N ILE A 144 -17.17 -11.12 13.06
CA ILE A 144 -16.45 -11.55 11.85
C ILE A 144 -17.29 -12.53 11.03
N ASN A 145 -17.99 -13.48 11.66
CA ASN A 145 -18.84 -14.42 10.94
C ASN A 145 -20.01 -13.73 10.23
N VAL A 146 -20.68 -12.78 10.88
CA VAL A 146 -21.73 -11.96 10.24
C VAL A 146 -21.14 -11.10 9.12
N PHE A 147 -19.95 -10.54 9.33
CA PHE A 147 -19.24 -9.77 8.31
C PHE A 147 -18.97 -10.62 7.06
N ILE A 148 -18.46 -11.84 7.22
CA ILE A 148 -18.23 -12.78 6.11
C ILE A 148 -19.53 -13.13 5.40
N ALA A 149 -20.62 -13.39 6.12
CA ALA A 149 -21.92 -13.70 5.52
C ALA A 149 -22.41 -12.54 4.63
N VAL A 150 -22.36 -11.30 5.15
CA VAL A 150 -22.74 -10.10 4.39
C VAL A 150 -21.81 -9.85 3.20
N LEU A 151 -20.50 -10.10 3.38
CA LEU A 151 -19.51 -10.02 2.29
C LEU A 151 -19.85 -10.97 1.15
N CYS A 152 -20.17 -12.23 1.46
CA CYS A 152 -20.54 -13.23 0.47
C CYS A 152 -21.80 -12.83 -0.29
N GLU A 153 -22.86 -12.41 0.41
CA GLU A 153 -24.10 -11.97 -0.24
C GLU A 153 -23.87 -10.76 -1.16
N CYS A 154 -23.15 -9.74 -0.70
CA CYS A 154 -22.82 -8.57 -1.52
C CYS A 154 -21.95 -8.95 -2.73
N TYR A 155 -21.01 -9.88 -2.55
CA TYR A 155 -20.14 -10.34 -3.62
C TYR A 155 -20.91 -11.11 -4.69
N ASP A 156 -21.80 -12.02 -4.29
CA ASP A 156 -22.62 -12.82 -5.20
C ASP A 156 -23.55 -11.92 -6.04
N GLN A 157 -24.19 -10.93 -5.41
CA GLN A 157 -25.03 -9.95 -6.11
C GLN A 157 -24.24 -9.15 -7.16
N GLU A 158 -23.01 -8.73 -6.85
CA GLU A 158 -22.15 -8.01 -7.78
C GLU A 158 -21.54 -8.93 -8.85
N GLN A 159 -21.35 -10.21 -8.54
CA GLN A 159 -20.88 -11.23 -9.48
C GLN A 159 -21.94 -11.50 -10.56
N GLU A 160 -23.22 -11.59 -10.21
CA GLU A 160 -24.32 -11.73 -11.17
C GLU A 160 -24.39 -10.56 -12.15
N ARG A 161 -24.12 -9.34 -11.67
CA ARG A 161 -24.17 -8.10 -12.47
C ARG A 161 -22.86 -7.78 -13.19
N MET A 162 -21.82 -8.60 -12.98
CA MET A 162 -20.46 -8.33 -13.41
C MET A 162 -20.35 -8.05 -14.91
N VAL A 163 -21.03 -8.82 -15.76
CA VAL A 163 -20.89 -8.72 -17.23
C VAL A 163 -21.35 -7.34 -17.72
N CYS A 164 -22.52 -6.88 -17.29
CA CYS A 164 -23.08 -5.59 -17.66
C CYS A 164 -22.21 -4.44 -17.12
N THR A 165 -21.80 -4.51 -15.84
CA THR A 165 -20.97 -3.47 -15.22
C THR A 165 -19.59 -3.40 -15.88
N PHE A 166 -19.00 -4.53 -16.25
CA PHE A 166 -17.73 -4.60 -16.95
C PHE A 166 -17.80 -3.97 -18.35
N LEU A 167 -18.83 -4.30 -19.15
CA LEU A 167 -19.02 -3.69 -20.48
C LEU A 167 -19.25 -2.18 -20.37
N LYS A 168 -20.05 -1.74 -19.40
CA LYS A 168 -20.30 -0.32 -19.11
C LYS A 168 -19.02 0.42 -18.74
N GLU A 169 -18.18 -0.14 -17.88
CA GLU A 169 -16.90 0.47 -17.52
C GLU A 169 -15.93 0.51 -18.70
N ARG A 170 -15.87 -0.53 -19.54
CA ARG A 170 -15.06 -0.48 -20.77
C ARG A 170 -15.54 0.59 -21.74
N ALA A 171 -16.85 0.68 -21.96
CA ALA A 171 -17.43 1.73 -22.80
C ALA A 171 -17.11 3.12 -22.25
N ARG A 172 -17.22 3.32 -20.93
CA ARG A 172 -16.85 4.57 -20.25
C ARG A 172 -15.37 4.92 -20.40
N ILE A 173 -14.48 3.94 -20.28
CA ILE A 173 -13.04 4.14 -20.47
C ILE A 173 -12.76 4.54 -21.92
N CYS A 174 -13.31 3.82 -22.90
CA CYS A 174 -13.19 4.15 -24.31
C CYS A 174 -13.71 5.56 -24.62
N SER A 175 -14.91 5.92 -24.14
CA SER A 175 -15.47 7.27 -24.35
C SER A 175 -14.59 8.35 -23.73
N GLY A 176 -13.98 8.08 -22.57
CA GLY A 176 -13.02 9.00 -21.95
C GLY A 176 -11.77 9.25 -22.79
N TYR A 177 -11.27 8.23 -23.49
CA TYR A 177 -10.16 8.39 -24.43
C TYR A 177 -10.57 9.08 -25.73
N PHE A 178 -11.76 8.81 -26.25
CA PHE A 178 -12.28 9.48 -27.46
C PHE A 178 -12.54 10.97 -27.24
N LEU A 179 -13.01 11.35 -26.06
CA LEU A 179 -13.34 12.74 -25.73
C LEU A 179 -12.15 13.54 -25.19
N ARG A 180 -10.98 12.93 -24.98
CA ARG A 180 -9.80 13.68 -24.53
C ARG A 180 -9.39 14.61 -25.67
N PRO A 181 -9.44 15.94 -25.49
CA PRO A 181 -9.06 16.86 -26.55
C PRO A 181 -7.64 16.50 -26.98
N LYS A 182 -7.41 16.38 -28.29
CA LYS A 182 -6.06 16.38 -28.85
C LYS A 182 -5.46 17.73 -28.47
N MET A 183 -4.87 17.81 -27.28
CA MET A 183 -3.86 18.82 -26.99
C MET A 183 -2.77 18.53 -28.03
N GLN A 184 -2.86 19.23 -29.17
CA GLN A 184 -1.74 19.38 -30.07
C GLN A 184 -0.62 19.92 -29.20
N SER A 185 0.28 19.01 -28.83
CA SER A 185 1.42 19.30 -27.98
C SER A 185 2.31 20.26 -28.75
N THR A 186 2.06 21.55 -28.57
CA THR A 186 2.95 22.63 -28.98
C THR A 186 4.30 22.53 -28.25
N GLY A 187 4.41 21.68 -27.22
CA GLY A 187 5.65 21.34 -26.49
C GLY A 187 6.43 20.12 -27.03
N PHE A 188 5.90 19.35 -27.98
CA PHE A 188 6.67 18.25 -28.62
C PHE A 188 7.81 18.79 -29.51
N SER A 189 7.84 20.11 -29.75
CA SER A 189 8.96 20.85 -30.32
C SER A 189 10.21 20.82 -29.41
N VAL A 190 10.07 20.86 -28.09
CA VAL A 190 11.20 20.82 -27.14
C VAL A 190 11.80 19.41 -27.06
N LEU A 191 10.97 18.36 -27.11
CA LEU A 191 11.46 16.98 -27.15
C LEU A 191 12.10 16.62 -28.50
N LYS A 192 11.63 17.22 -29.61
CA LYS A 192 12.34 17.18 -30.90
C LYS A 192 13.69 17.88 -30.82
N GLN A 193 13.85 18.98 -30.07
CA GLN A 193 15.17 19.58 -29.84
C GLN A 193 16.07 18.65 -29.01
N ALA A 194 15.59 18.02 -27.94
CA ALA A 194 16.39 17.07 -27.15
C ALA A 194 16.81 15.83 -27.98
N LYS A 195 15.95 15.34 -28.88
CA LYS A 195 16.30 14.26 -29.81
C LYS A 195 17.26 14.73 -30.92
N LEU A 196 17.25 16.02 -31.27
CA LEU A 196 18.25 16.63 -32.16
C LEU A 196 19.61 16.71 -31.47
N TRP A 197 19.66 17.04 -30.17
CA TRP A 197 20.89 17.02 -29.37
C TRP A 197 21.49 15.61 -29.19
N LEU A 198 20.64 14.57 -29.12
CA LEU A 198 21.08 13.17 -29.05
C LEU A 198 21.49 12.58 -30.41
N LEU A 199 21.09 13.20 -31.52
CA LEU A 199 21.45 12.78 -32.89
C LEU A 199 22.58 13.62 -33.51
N VAL A 200 23.12 14.63 -32.80
CA VAL A 200 24.43 15.18 -33.15
C VAL A 200 25.46 14.09 -32.85
N PRO A 201 26.08 13.47 -33.87
CA PRO A 201 27.13 12.51 -33.63
C PRO A 201 28.25 13.24 -32.90
N ARG A 202 28.73 12.65 -31.81
CA ARG A 202 30.01 12.97 -31.16
C ARG A 202 31.15 12.96 -32.19
N ALA A 203 31.28 14.01 -32.99
CA ALA A 203 32.56 14.40 -33.54
C ALA A 203 33.34 15.01 -32.38
N TRP A 204 34.04 14.12 -31.68
CA TRP A 204 35.34 14.30 -31.01
C TRP A 204 35.62 15.67 -30.37
N PRO A 205 35.95 15.66 -29.07
CA PRO A 205 37.35 15.94 -28.78
C PRO A 205 37.96 14.78 -27.99
N THR A 206 38.54 13.85 -28.73
CA THR A 206 39.56 12.91 -28.25
C THR A 206 40.90 13.65 -28.09
N LEU A 207 40.88 14.77 -27.37
CA LEU A 207 42.03 15.66 -27.21
C LEU A 207 41.98 16.38 -25.85
N ILE A 208 41.89 15.60 -24.77
CA ILE A 208 42.60 15.94 -23.54
C ILE A 208 43.49 14.75 -23.21
N VAL A 209 44.65 14.83 -23.86
CA VAL A 209 45.87 14.09 -23.57
C VAL A 209 46.33 14.44 -22.15
N ILE A 210 46.46 13.41 -21.32
CA ILE A 210 47.64 13.10 -20.49
C ILE A 210 48.51 14.32 -20.14
N ALA A 211 48.34 14.87 -18.93
CA ALA A 211 49.42 15.50 -18.17
C ALA A 211 49.01 15.67 -16.70
N HIS A 212 49.09 14.60 -15.89
CA HIS A 212 49.91 14.68 -14.68
C HIS A 212 50.21 13.27 -14.14
N VAL A 213 51.47 12.90 -14.32
CA VAL A 213 52.19 11.78 -13.72
C VAL A 213 52.41 12.04 -12.23
N GLY A 214 52.36 10.97 -11.42
CA GLY A 214 53.05 10.84 -10.13
C GLY A 214 52.12 10.43 -8.99
N GLY A 215 52.21 9.25 -8.37
CA GLY A 215 53.12 8.13 -8.48
C GLY A 215 52.81 7.15 -7.33
N ASN A 216 53.20 5.88 -7.48
CA ASN A 216 53.23 4.80 -6.46
C ASN A 216 51.86 4.44 -5.84
N THR A 217 51.35 3.20 -5.88
CA THR A 217 51.93 1.90 -5.50
C THR A 217 50.89 0.86 -5.97
N GLN A 218 51.25 -0.08 -6.85
CA GLN A 218 51.66 -1.45 -6.55
C GLN A 218 50.51 -2.40 -6.17
N ALA A 219 50.23 -3.30 -7.12
CA ALA A 219 49.71 -4.67 -6.99
C ALA A 219 48.31 -4.89 -6.37
N ASP A 220 47.33 -5.23 -7.22
CA ASP A 220 46.87 -6.61 -7.28
C ASP A 220 46.09 -6.87 -8.58
N LEU A 221 46.73 -7.65 -9.45
CA LEU A 221 46.27 -8.07 -10.76
C LEU A 221 45.86 -9.54 -10.64
N VAL A 222 44.59 -9.80 -10.32
CA VAL A 222 44.01 -11.15 -10.47
C VAL A 222 43.30 -11.18 -11.81
N ALA A 223 44.01 -11.75 -12.77
CA ALA A 223 43.49 -12.20 -14.04
C ALA A 223 42.41 -13.27 -13.80
N LEU A 224 41.25 -13.09 -14.44
CA LEU A 224 40.34 -14.19 -14.73
C LEU A 224 39.84 -14.01 -16.16
N ASP A 225 40.69 -14.49 -17.06
CA ASP A 225 40.42 -14.77 -18.45
C ASP A 225 40.24 -16.30 -18.55
N LEU A 226 39.02 -16.74 -18.84
CA LEU A 226 38.66 -18.09 -19.32
C LEU A 226 37.16 -18.05 -19.61
N ALA A 227 36.76 -17.69 -20.83
CA ALA A 227 36.71 -18.55 -22.02
C ALA A 227 35.53 -19.53 -21.99
N ASP A 228 34.64 -19.28 -22.96
CA ASP A 228 34.05 -20.25 -23.88
C ASP A 228 33.49 -21.59 -23.37
N GLY A 229 32.18 -21.72 -23.64
CA GLY A 229 31.60 -22.98 -24.09
C GLY A 229 30.72 -23.68 -23.06
N ILE A 230 29.44 -23.87 -23.40
CA ILE A 230 28.82 -25.19 -23.60
C ILE A 230 27.34 -25.01 -23.96
N SER A 231 26.98 -25.68 -25.05
CA SER A 231 25.67 -26.04 -25.56
C SER A 231 24.55 -26.28 -24.54
N THR A 232 23.33 -25.85 -24.88
CA THR A 232 22.16 -26.73 -25.07
C THR A 232 21.05 -25.98 -25.82
#